data_AF-A0A1P8NRX5-F1
#
_entry.id   AF-A0A1P8NRX5-F1
#
_cell.length_a   1.000
_cell.length_b   1.000
_cell.length_c   1.000
_cell.angle_alpha   90.00
_cell.angle_beta   90.00
_cell.angle_gamma   90.00
#
_symmetry.space_group_name_H-M   'P 1'
#
loop_
_entity.id
_entity.type
_entity.pdbx_description
1 polymer ?
#
loop_
_entity_poly.entity_id
_entity_poly.type
_entity_poly.pdbx_seq_one_letter_code
_entity_poly.pdbx_strand_id
1 'polypeptide(L)'
;QIPWHLPNDLKHIKQLTTGNTLVMARKTFNSIGKPLPNRRNVVLTNQASFHHEGVDVINSLDEIKELSGHVFIFGGQTLYEAMI
;
A
#
# COMPACT_ATOMS: atom_id res chain seq x y z
N GLN A 1 -13.48 -0.30 -4.39
CA GLN A 1 -14.29 0.57 -3.49
C GLN A 1 -14.59 -0.22 -2.23
N ILE A 2 -14.48 0.41 -1.06
CA ILE A 2 -14.85 -0.23 0.22
C ILE A 2 -16.39 -0.18 0.32
N PRO A 3 -17.08 -1.30 0.55
CA PRO A 3 -18.54 -1.34 0.51
C PRO A 3 -19.22 -0.71 1.74
N TRP A 4 -18.44 -0.30 2.75
CA TRP A 4 -18.92 0.39 3.94
C TRP A 4 -18.30 1.79 4.07
N HIS A 5 -19.01 2.67 4.78
CA HIS A 5 -18.48 3.95 5.23
C HIS A 5 -18.27 3.90 6.75
N LEU A 6 -17.03 3.62 7.18
CA LEU A 6 -16.68 3.45 8.60
C LEU A 6 -15.49 4.35 8.97
N PRO A 7 -15.72 5.57 9.46
CA PRO A 7 -14.64 6.52 9.78
C PRO A 7 -13.65 6.02 10.84
N ASN A 8 -14.10 5.17 11.77
CA ASN A 8 -13.24 4.61 12.82
C ASN A 8 -12.21 3.62 12.26
N ASP A 9 -12.52 2.92 11.18
CA ASP A 9 -11.59 2.03 10.49
C ASP A 9 -10.43 2.84 9.87
N LEU A 10 -10.75 3.95 9.20
CA LEU A 10 -9.74 4.85 8.65
C LEU A 10 -8.86 5.50 9.73
N LYS A 11 -9.44 5.84 10.90
CA LYS A 11 -8.68 6.34 12.05
C LYS A 11 -7.73 5.27 12.58
N HIS A 12 -8.20 4.03 12.70
CA HIS A 12 -7.41 2.90 13.15
C HIS A 12 -6.23 2.62 12.21
N ILE A 13 -6.49 2.56 10.89
CA ILE A 13 -5.45 2.43 9.85
C ILE A 13 -4.42 3.55 10.00
N LYS A 14 -4.88 4.81 10.14
CA LYS A 14 -3.96 5.94 10.33
C LYS A 14 -3.08 5.77 11.57
N GLN A 15 -3.64 5.35 12.70
CA GLN A 15 -2.88 5.17 13.94
C GLN A 15 -1.82 4.07 13.81
N LEU A 16 -2.17 2.94 13.21
CA LEU A 16 -1.24 1.82 13.05
C LEU A 16 -0.10 2.09 12.05
N THR A 17 -0.42 2.81 10.97
CA THR A 17 0.47 2.86 9.79
C THR A 17 1.25 4.16 9.66
N THR A 18 0.94 5.18 10.48
CA THR A 18 1.72 6.43 10.48
C THR A 18 3.17 6.16 10.92
N GLY A 19 4.13 6.71 10.17
CA GLY A 19 5.57 6.48 10.37
C GLY A 19 6.09 5.15 9.79
N ASN A 20 5.21 4.30 9.27
CA ASN A 20 5.55 2.98 8.75
C ASN A 20 5.44 2.91 7.22
N THR A 21 5.70 1.74 6.65
CA THR A 21 5.63 1.48 5.21
C THR A 21 4.35 0.74 4.86
N LEU A 22 3.61 1.23 3.87
CA LEU A 22 2.48 0.53 3.26
C LEU A 22 2.89 -0.06 1.93
N VAL A 23 2.64 -1.36 1.73
CA VAL A 23 2.76 -2.01 0.42
C VAL A 23 1.37 -2.35 -0.09
N MET A 24 1.03 -1.88 -1.28
CA MET A 24 -0.26 -2.16 -1.89
C MET A 24 -0.17 -2.46 -3.38
N ALA A 25 -1.12 -3.22 -3.90
CA ALA A 25 -1.27 -3.42 -5.34
C ALA A 25 -1.74 -2.12 -6.02
N ARG A 26 -1.33 -1.90 -7.28
CA ARG A 26 -1.71 -0.71 -8.08
C ARG A 26 -3.22 -0.43 -8.15
N LYS A 27 -4.07 -1.47 -8.20
CA LYS A 27 -5.54 -1.28 -8.19
C LYS A 27 -6.05 -0.69 -6.86
N THR A 28 -5.45 -1.07 -5.74
CA THR A 28 -5.76 -0.51 -4.43
C THR A 28 -5.34 0.95 -4.37
N PHE A 29 -4.11 1.26 -4.81
CA PHE A 29 -3.63 2.63 -4.89
C PHE A 29 -4.53 3.52 -5.75
N ASN A 30 -4.93 3.05 -6.94
CA ASN A 30 -5.84 3.78 -7.83
C ASN A 30 -7.21 4.05 -7.19
N SER A 31 -7.68 3.16 -6.30
CA SER A 31 -8.93 3.36 -5.57
C SER A 31 -8.82 4.42 -4.47
N ILE A 32 -7.62 4.61 -3.91
CA ILE A 32 -7.32 5.67 -2.92
C ILE A 32 -7.06 7.00 -3.64
N GLY A 33 -6.38 6.95 -4.79
CA GLY A 33 -6.13 8.07 -5.69
C GLY A 33 -4.94 8.96 -5.32
N LYS A 34 -4.37 8.82 -4.11
CA LYS A 34 -3.21 9.61 -3.66
C LYS A 34 -2.41 8.87 -2.59
N PRO A 35 -1.10 9.15 -2.45
CA PRO A 35 -0.32 8.62 -1.35
C PRO A 35 -0.90 9.09 -0.02
N LEU A 36 -0.92 8.18 0.96
CA LEU A 36 -1.40 8.50 2.28
C LEU A 36 -0.31 9.26 3.07
N PRO A 37 -0.64 10.37 3.75
CA PRO A 37 0.36 11.25 4.36
C PRO A 37 1.03 10.61 5.58
N ASN A 38 2.25 11.07 5.87
CA ASN A 38 3.05 10.70 7.05
C ASN A 38 3.40 9.20 7.11
N ARG A 39 3.56 8.56 5.95
CA ARG A 39 3.98 7.16 5.80
C ARG A 39 4.55 6.94 4.41
N ARG A 40 5.40 5.92 4.30
CA ARG A 40 5.97 5.51 3.03
C ARG A 40 4.92 4.70 2.26
N ASN A 41 4.61 5.10 1.03
CA ASN A 41 3.65 4.40 0.18
C ASN A 41 4.43 3.66 -0.91
N VAL A 42 4.27 2.34 -0.96
CA VAL A 42 4.93 1.46 -1.92
C VAL A 42 3.85 0.75 -2.75
N VAL A 43 3.97 0.82 -4.06
CA VAL A 43 3.06 0.18 -5.00
C VAL A 43 3.76 -0.98 -5.71
N LEU A 44 3.19 -2.18 -5.56
CA LEU A 44 3.57 -3.35 -6.34
C LEU A 44 2.83 -3.36 -7.67
N THR A 45 3.59 -3.35 -8.77
CA THR A 45 3.04 -3.50 -10.12
C THR A 45 4.06 -4.04 -11.11
N ASN A 46 3.61 -4.83 -12.07
CA ASN A 46 4.42 -5.25 -13.23
C ASN A 46 4.46 -4.19 -14.35
N GLN A 47 3.77 -3.06 -14.18
CA GLN A 47 3.72 -2.01 -15.18
C GLN A 47 4.94 -1.10 -15.03
N ALA A 48 5.98 -1.35 -15.83
CA ALA A 48 7.25 -0.60 -15.78
C ALA A 48 7.09 0.92 -16.02
N SER A 49 6.04 1.33 -16.74
CA SER A 49 5.74 2.76 -16.99
C SER A 49 4.98 3.44 -15.85
N PHE A 50 4.61 2.71 -14.79
CA PHE A 50 3.89 3.30 -13.68
C PHE A 50 4.85 4.14 -12.83
N HIS A 51 4.53 5.43 -12.71
CA HIS A 51 5.23 6.37 -11.85
C HIS A 51 4.21 7.30 -11.19
N HIS A 52 4.42 7.63 -9.93
CA HIS A 52 3.61 8.59 -9.20
C HIS A 52 4.48 9.31 -8.17
N GLU A 53 4.36 10.63 -8.08
CA GLU A 53 5.10 11.41 -7.09
C GLU A 53 4.71 11.00 -5.66
N GLY A 54 5.70 10.83 -4.78
CA GLY A 54 5.49 10.43 -3.39
C GLY A 54 5.11 8.95 -3.20
N VAL A 55 5.34 8.11 -4.21
CA VAL A 55 5.11 6.67 -4.17
C VAL A 55 6.35 5.94 -4.70
N ASP A 56 6.83 4.98 -3.93
CA ASP A 56 7.86 4.06 -4.40
C ASP A 56 7.20 2.92 -5.18
N VAL A 57 7.85 2.46 -6.23
CA VAL A 57 7.34 1.37 -7.07
C VAL A 57 8.27 0.17 -6.95
N ILE A 58 7.68 -1.00 -6.71
CA ILE A 58 8.36 -2.29 -6.73
C ILE A 58 7.71 -3.19 -7.78
N ASN A 59 8.48 -4.10 -8.37
CA ASN A 59 8.01 -4.94 -9.48
C ASN A 59 7.86 -6.42 -9.12
N SER A 60 8.35 -6.83 -7.94
CA SER A 60 8.28 -8.20 -7.43
C SER A 60 7.94 -8.26 -5.95
N LEU A 61 7.46 -9.42 -5.49
CA LEU A 61 7.18 -9.66 -4.07
C LEU A 61 8.45 -9.74 -3.23
N ASP A 62 9.56 -10.20 -3.80
CA ASP A 62 10.82 -10.34 -3.07
C ASP A 62 11.40 -8.98 -2.65
N GLU A 63 11.16 -7.92 -3.44
CA GLU A 63 11.55 -6.55 -3.09
C GLU A 63 10.87 -6.05 -1.80
N ILE A 64 9.77 -6.67 -1.35
CA ILE A 64 9.12 -6.31 -0.07
C ILE A 64 10.05 -6.62 1.10
N LYS A 65 10.87 -7.66 1.02
CA LYS A 65 11.79 -8.09 2.09
C LYS A 65 12.94 -7.10 2.28
N GLU A 66 13.27 -6.34 1.25
CA GLU A 66 14.32 -5.32 1.27
C GLU A 66 13.83 -3.99 1.87
N LEU A 67 12.52 -3.86 2.15
CA LEU A 67 11.96 -2.66 2.76
C LEU A 67 12.29 -2.60 4.25
N SER A 68 12.91 -1.51 4.66
CA SER A 68 13.25 -1.24 6.06
C SER A 68 12.03 -0.87 6.90
N GLY A 69 12.07 -1.24 8.18
CA GLY A 69 11.08 -0.83 9.19
C GLY A 69 9.85 -1.74 9.20
N HIS A 70 8.77 -1.27 9.81
CA HIS A 70 7.54 -2.05 9.89
C HIS A 70 6.73 -1.89 8.59
N VAL A 71 6.52 -3.01 7.90
CA VAL A 71 5.79 -3.07 6.63
C VAL A 71 4.38 -3.62 6.87
N PHE A 72 3.39 -2.89 6.38
CA PHE A 72 1.99 -3.32 6.37
C PHE A 72 1.58 -3.69 4.95
N ILE A 73 1.10 -4.92 4.78
CA ILE A 73 0.45 -5.34 3.54
C ILE A 73 -0.96 -4.74 3.52
N PHE A 74 -1.19 -3.83 2.58
CA PHE A 74 -2.40 -3.03 2.48
C PHE A 74 -3.29 -3.46 1.31
N GLY A 75 -3.18 -4.75 0.94
CA GLY A 75 -3.98 -5.40 -0.10
C GLY A 75 -3.62 -5.00 -1.53
N GLY A 76 -4.43 -5.29 -2.54
CA GLY A 76 -5.74 -5.93 -2.48
C GLY A 76 -5.67 -7.46 -2.48
N GLN A 77 -6.75 -8.10 -2.93
CA GLN A 77 -6.93 -9.56 -2.96
C GLN A 77 -5.67 -10.32 -3.41
N THR A 78 -5.12 -10.00 -4.57
CA THR A 78 -3.95 -10.71 -5.13
C THR A 78 -2.69 -10.58 -4.26
N LEU A 79 -2.53 -9.44 -3.58
CA LEU A 79 -1.39 -9.24 -2.68
C LEU A 79 -1.62 -9.97 -1.35
N TYR A 80 -2.86 -9.99 -0.84
CA TYR A 80 -3.18 -10.78 0.35
C TYR A 80 -3.02 -12.27 0.10
N GLU A 81 -3.52 -12.79 -1.01
CA GLU A 81 -3.36 -14.21 -1.40
C GLU A 81 -1.90 -14.63 -1.50
N ALA A 82 -1.00 -13.72 -1.91
CA ALA A 82 0.42 -14.01 -2.05
C ALA A 82 1.23 -13.89 -0.75
N MET A 83 0.65 -13.30 0.31
CA MET A 83 1.35 -12.95 1.56
C MET A 83 0.75 -13.60 2.81
N ILE A 84 -0.31 -14.39 2.65
CA ILE A 84 -0.93 -15.20 3.72
C ILE A 84 -0.34 -16.62 3.72
#